data_AF-A0A0E3MBP2-F1
#
_entry.id   AF-A0A0E3MBP2-F1
#
_cell.length_a   1.000
_cell.length_b   1.000
_cell.length_c   1.000
_cell.angle_alpha   90.00
_cell.angle_beta   90.00
_cell.angle_gamma   90.00
#
_symmetry.space_group_name_H-M   'P 1'
#
loop_
_entity.id
_entity.type
_entity.pdbx_description
1 polymer ?
#
loop_
_entity_poly.entity_id
_entity_poly.type
_entity_poly.pdbx_seq_one_letter_code
_entity_poly.pdbx_strand_id
1 'polypeptide(L)'
;MNLENLKEGQTVKTYKELCNLLDEKVKSGKSKQLQIKEWDRYFKQHKEGNQFTIDEIYAEPLPKIDNRTGGHNSKYIEEIQDILTYYLYEENKKNDKVVLSLSKLINILGMVNNTYSVANYKKPELAQLLHINLVSIHYFFNTSRTEFKNIIQRALKNLENKSVLTANKTFIVGKINKRKKTILTKRQVTREEHKLILDTENYVLKDMGLTKKDLFLKGRKVYNKFMELVNAELPKEWDFYYSAWDLIIGNNAIKNEYTRVLAKKKQLNDKSIKRLEHIFKTKLDKNSIEQQLINQLISFKGYDCQIDEALTELYKQNKDEYYKSLNDEGKKIVAASHKIEQIQNDYENKDNCELRDYMKYKNKITNRDKYDLPDDYWNSLFQEIDIMG
;
A
#
# COMPACT_ATOMS: atom_id res chain seq x y z
N MET A 1 -39.77 -31.30 -14.92
CA MET A 1 -40.52 -30.10 -15.32
C MET A 1 -41.25 -30.32 -16.63
N ASN A 2 -42.57 -30.16 -16.61
CA ASN A 2 -43.44 -30.21 -17.79
C ASN A 2 -43.88 -28.78 -18.18
N LEU A 3 -43.63 -28.36 -19.41
CA LEU A 3 -43.96 -27.01 -19.92
C LEU A 3 -45.27 -26.97 -20.71
N GLU A 4 -45.85 -28.12 -21.08
CA GLU A 4 -47.05 -28.20 -21.92
C GLU A 4 -48.30 -27.58 -21.26
N ASN A 5 -48.27 -27.48 -19.93
CA ASN A 5 -49.37 -26.91 -19.14
C ASN A 5 -49.27 -25.39 -18.97
N LEU A 6 -48.23 -24.75 -19.52
CA LEU A 6 -48.04 -23.30 -19.48
C LEU A 6 -48.46 -22.66 -20.80
N LYS A 7 -49.10 -21.49 -20.70
CA LYS A 7 -49.43 -20.63 -21.84
C LYS A 7 -48.85 -19.25 -21.64
N GLU A 8 -48.42 -18.62 -22.73
CA GLU A 8 -48.00 -17.22 -22.71
C GLU A 8 -49.15 -16.31 -22.28
N GLY A 9 -48.86 -15.32 -21.42
CA GLY A 9 -49.84 -14.45 -20.79
C GLY A 9 -50.62 -15.08 -19.63
N GLN A 10 -50.34 -16.34 -19.25
CA GLN A 10 -51.03 -17.00 -18.15
C GLN A 10 -50.60 -16.41 -16.79
N THR A 11 -51.58 -16.05 -15.98
CA THR A 11 -51.37 -15.63 -14.58
C THR A 11 -51.67 -16.78 -13.63
N VAL A 12 -50.70 -17.12 -12.77
CA VAL A 12 -50.80 -18.16 -11.74
C VAL A 12 -50.78 -17.53 -10.36
N LYS A 13 -51.75 -17.84 -9.50
CA LYS A 13 -51.98 -17.07 -8.27
C LYS A 13 -50.94 -17.34 -7.19
N THR A 14 -50.36 -18.54 -7.17
CA THR A 14 -49.36 -18.91 -6.16
C THR A 14 -48.23 -19.78 -6.70
N TYR A 15 -47.09 -19.74 -6.02
CA TYR A 15 -45.96 -20.64 -6.30
C TYR A 15 -46.33 -22.13 -6.20
N LYS A 16 -47.26 -22.51 -5.31
CA LYS A 16 -47.70 -23.91 -5.17
C LYS A 16 -48.45 -24.37 -6.42
N GLU A 17 -49.31 -23.52 -6.96
CA GLU A 17 -50.02 -23.79 -8.21
C GLU A 17 -49.06 -23.88 -9.39
N LEU A 18 -48.06 -22.99 -9.44
CA LEU A 18 -47.03 -23.03 -10.49
C LEU A 18 -46.19 -24.32 -10.41
N CYS A 19 -45.83 -24.76 -9.20
CA CYS A 19 -45.19 -26.06 -8.99
C CYS A 19 -46.04 -27.21 -9.53
N ASN A 20 -47.35 -27.22 -9.26
CA ASN A 20 -48.25 -28.27 -9.71
C ASN A 20 -48.40 -28.30 -11.24
N LEU A 21 -48.52 -27.12 -11.88
CA LEU A 21 -48.59 -27.02 -13.35
C LEU A 21 -47.33 -27.56 -14.03
N LEU A 22 -46.16 -27.28 -13.43
CA LEU A 22 -44.85 -27.69 -13.91
C LEU A 22 -44.46 -29.13 -13.54
N ASP A 23 -45.33 -29.83 -12.80
CA ASP A 23 -45.07 -31.14 -12.18
C ASP A 23 -43.75 -31.18 -11.39
N GLU A 24 -43.58 -30.17 -10.53
CA GLU A 24 -42.39 -29.94 -9.73
C GLU A 24 -42.74 -29.95 -8.23
N LYS A 25 -41.85 -30.53 -7.41
CA LYS A 25 -42.06 -30.57 -5.95
C LYS A 25 -42.04 -29.16 -5.36
N VAL A 26 -43.00 -28.85 -4.49
CA VAL A 26 -43.04 -27.62 -3.70
C VAL A 26 -41.86 -27.57 -2.73
N LYS A 27 -41.03 -26.54 -2.84
CA LYS A 27 -39.87 -26.31 -1.95
C LYS A 27 -40.07 -25.08 -1.07
N SER A 28 -39.23 -24.94 -0.06
CA SER A 28 -39.22 -23.79 0.86
C SER A 28 -37.82 -23.14 0.95
N GLY A 29 -37.76 -21.93 1.52
CA GLY A 29 -36.52 -21.20 1.78
C GLY A 29 -35.62 -21.00 0.54
N LYS A 30 -34.32 -21.28 0.69
CA LYS A 30 -33.33 -21.14 -0.38
C LYS A 30 -33.59 -22.08 -1.57
N SER A 31 -34.12 -23.27 -1.31
CA SER A 31 -34.43 -24.24 -2.35
C SER A 31 -35.56 -23.77 -3.28
N LYS A 32 -36.55 -23.04 -2.74
CA LYS A 32 -37.59 -22.36 -3.54
C LYS A 32 -36.99 -21.29 -4.44
N GLN A 33 -36.10 -20.45 -3.90
CA GLN A 33 -35.44 -19.39 -4.69
C GLN A 33 -34.62 -19.96 -5.85
N LEU A 34 -33.91 -21.06 -5.61
CA LEU A 34 -33.12 -21.74 -6.64
C LEU A 34 -34.00 -22.37 -7.72
N GLN A 35 -35.17 -22.90 -7.34
CA GLN A 35 -36.11 -23.49 -8.30
C GLN A 35 -36.72 -22.43 -9.22
N ILE A 36 -37.11 -21.27 -8.68
CA ILE A 36 -37.59 -20.13 -9.48
C ILE A 36 -36.51 -19.67 -10.47
N LYS A 37 -35.26 -19.53 -10.02
CA LYS A 37 -34.13 -19.19 -10.93
C LYS A 37 -33.88 -20.23 -12.01
N GLU A 38 -34.14 -21.50 -11.71
CA GLU A 38 -34.02 -22.57 -12.70
C GLU A 38 -35.14 -22.46 -13.74
N TRP A 39 -36.35 -22.06 -13.34
CA TRP A 39 -37.47 -21.81 -14.23
C TRP A 39 -37.27 -20.61 -15.16
N ASP A 40 -36.60 -19.56 -14.69
CA ASP A 40 -36.24 -18.40 -15.51
C ASP A 40 -35.39 -18.77 -16.75
N ARG A 41 -34.84 -19.99 -16.79
CA ARG A 41 -34.15 -20.54 -17.97
C ARG A 41 -35.10 -21.01 -19.05
N TYR A 42 -36.32 -21.40 -18.71
CA TYR A 42 -37.28 -22.04 -19.60
C TYR A 42 -38.40 -21.10 -20.02
N PHE A 43 -38.74 -20.13 -19.18
CA PHE A 43 -39.72 -19.11 -19.51
C PHE A 43 -39.43 -17.82 -18.75
N LYS A 44 -39.80 -16.70 -19.34
CA LYS A 44 -39.76 -15.39 -18.72
C LYS A 44 -41.02 -15.20 -17.89
N GLN A 45 -40.85 -14.78 -16.65
CA GLN A 45 -41.95 -14.46 -15.75
C GLN A 45 -41.65 -13.18 -14.98
N HIS A 46 -42.69 -12.46 -14.62
CA HIS A 46 -42.62 -11.40 -13.63
C HIS A 46 -43.65 -11.66 -12.53
N LYS A 47 -43.37 -11.09 -11.36
CA LYS A 47 -44.15 -11.33 -10.15
C LYS A 47 -44.92 -10.08 -9.77
N GLU A 48 -46.24 -10.19 -9.72
CA GLU A 48 -47.13 -9.13 -9.25
C GLU A 48 -47.77 -9.55 -7.92
N GLY A 49 -47.28 -8.97 -6.82
CA GLY A 49 -47.74 -9.32 -5.47
C GLY A 49 -47.39 -10.76 -5.08
N ASN A 50 -48.37 -11.67 -5.10
CA ASN A 50 -48.16 -13.11 -4.88
C ASN A 50 -48.30 -13.95 -6.15
N GLN A 51 -48.69 -13.33 -7.26
CA GLN A 51 -49.00 -13.96 -8.53
C GLN A 51 -47.78 -13.95 -9.46
N PHE A 52 -47.74 -14.91 -10.38
CA PHE A 52 -46.70 -15.04 -11.40
C PHE A 52 -47.38 -14.96 -12.77
N THR A 53 -46.91 -14.05 -13.62
CA THR A 53 -47.37 -13.92 -14.99
C THR A 53 -46.26 -14.42 -15.92
N ILE A 54 -46.61 -15.34 -16.81
CA ILE A 54 -45.68 -15.92 -17.81
C ILE A 54 -45.68 -15.02 -19.04
N ASP A 55 -44.55 -14.37 -19.32
CA ASP A 55 -44.42 -13.43 -20.43
C ASP A 55 -44.10 -14.13 -21.75
N GLU A 56 -43.21 -15.13 -21.71
CA GLU A 56 -42.64 -15.77 -22.89
C GLU A 56 -42.13 -17.16 -22.51
N ILE A 57 -42.37 -18.17 -23.34
CA ILE A 57 -41.84 -19.53 -23.14
C ILE A 57 -40.76 -19.80 -24.18
N TYR A 58 -39.55 -20.13 -23.73
CA TYR A 58 -38.43 -20.36 -24.64
C TYR A 58 -38.50 -21.75 -25.27
N ALA A 59 -38.20 -21.84 -26.57
CA ALA A 59 -38.13 -23.11 -27.29
C ALA A 59 -36.98 -24.00 -26.80
N GLU A 60 -35.85 -23.40 -26.42
CA GLU A 60 -34.73 -24.08 -25.76
C GLU A 60 -34.38 -23.36 -24.46
N PRO A 61 -34.03 -24.12 -23.39
CA PRO A 61 -33.68 -23.50 -22.12
C PRO A 61 -32.37 -22.70 -22.23
N LEU A 62 -32.39 -21.47 -21.70
CA LEU A 62 -31.21 -20.63 -21.57
C LEU A 62 -30.08 -21.37 -20.82
N PRO A 63 -28.81 -21.12 -21.15
CA PRO A 63 -27.68 -21.79 -20.53
C PRO A 63 -27.66 -21.55 -19.01
N LYS A 64 -27.29 -22.58 -18.25
CA LYS A 64 -27.18 -22.48 -16.80
C LYS A 64 -25.97 -21.64 -16.42
N ILE A 65 -26.20 -20.42 -15.92
CA ILE A 65 -25.14 -19.56 -15.39
C ILE A 65 -24.85 -19.99 -13.95
N ASP A 66 -23.93 -20.94 -13.76
CA ASP A 66 -23.43 -21.29 -12.43
C ASP A 66 -22.20 -20.43 -12.06
N ASN A 67 -22.44 -19.38 -11.27
CA ASN A 67 -21.39 -18.53 -10.74
C ASN A 67 -20.46 -19.25 -9.73
N ARG A 68 -20.74 -20.50 -9.35
CA ARG A 68 -19.89 -21.31 -8.46
C ARG A 68 -18.73 -21.95 -9.22
N THR A 69 -18.93 -22.30 -10.49
CA THR A 69 -17.92 -22.92 -11.36
C THR A 69 -16.90 -21.94 -11.93
N GLY A 70 -17.08 -20.63 -11.73
CA GLY A 70 -16.20 -19.58 -12.25
C GLY A 70 -15.20 -18.96 -11.26
N GLY A 71 -15.04 -19.50 -10.04
CA GLY A 71 -14.14 -18.91 -9.04
C GLY A 71 -14.56 -17.52 -8.51
N HIS A 72 -15.71 -16.98 -8.96
CA HIS A 72 -16.25 -15.67 -8.57
C HIS A 72 -16.67 -15.56 -7.08
N ASN A 73 -16.58 -16.65 -6.30
CA ASN A 73 -16.95 -16.64 -4.88
C ASN A 73 -15.89 -16.06 -3.95
N SER A 74 -14.71 -15.71 -4.45
CA SER A 74 -13.68 -15.07 -3.63
C SER A 74 -13.57 -13.59 -3.97
N LYS A 75 -14.07 -12.77 -3.06
CA LYS A 75 -14.14 -11.30 -3.10
C LYS A 75 -12.84 -10.57 -3.47
N TYR A 76 -11.69 -11.26 -3.47
CA TYR A 76 -10.36 -10.67 -3.63
C TYR A 76 -9.48 -11.38 -4.66
N ILE A 77 -9.90 -12.52 -5.22
CA ILE A 77 -8.99 -13.30 -6.08
C ILE A 77 -8.76 -12.61 -7.42
N GLU A 78 -9.76 -11.96 -7.99
CA GLU A 78 -9.59 -11.28 -9.27
C GLU A 78 -8.60 -10.13 -9.16
N GLU A 79 -8.71 -9.31 -8.11
CA GLU A 79 -7.81 -8.20 -7.84
C GLU A 79 -6.38 -8.72 -7.60
N ILE A 80 -6.24 -9.80 -6.83
CA ILE A 80 -4.95 -10.45 -6.59
C ILE A 80 -4.34 -10.98 -7.89
N GLN A 81 -5.15 -11.57 -8.77
CA GLN A 81 -4.70 -12.04 -10.08
C GLN A 81 -4.26 -10.89 -10.97
N ASP A 82 -5.02 -9.79 -10.99
CA ASP A 82 -4.72 -8.63 -11.82
C ASP A 82 -3.39 -7.99 -11.36
N ILE A 83 -3.18 -7.82 -10.04
CA ILE A 83 -1.91 -7.31 -9.47
C ILE A 83 -0.75 -8.26 -9.78
N LEU A 84 -0.95 -9.56 -9.59
CA LEU A 84 0.09 -10.55 -9.85
C LEU A 84 0.45 -10.59 -11.34
N THR A 85 -0.53 -10.51 -12.24
CA THR A 85 -0.33 -10.47 -13.69
C THR A 85 0.51 -9.26 -14.09
N TYR A 86 0.22 -8.09 -13.52
CA TYR A 86 1.01 -6.87 -13.75
C TYR A 86 2.47 -7.07 -13.33
N TYR A 87 2.69 -7.57 -12.11
CA TYR A 87 4.03 -7.83 -11.58
C TYR A 87 4.80 -8.84 -12.44
N LEU A 88 4.18 -9.97 -12.77
CA LEU A 88 4.81 -11.05 -13.54
C LEU A 88 5.16 -10.60 -14.96
N TYR A 89 4.32 -9.81 -15.61
CA TYR A 89 4.61 -9.27 -16.94
C TYR A 89 5.84 -8.37 -16.94
N GLU A 90 5.97 -7.49 -15.95
CA GLU A 90 7.13 -6.58 -15.84
C GLU A 90 8.42 -7.32 -15.46
N GLU A 91 8.35 -8.32 -14.58
CA GLU A 91 9.51 -9.14 -14.22
C GLU A 91 9.96 -10.05 -15.37
N ASN A 92 9.03 -10.60 -16.15
CA ASN A 92 9.33 -11.47 -17.28
C ASN A 92 10.09 -10.76 -18.42
N LYS A 93 9.97 -9.43 -18.52
CA LYS A 93 10.80 -8.63 -19.43
C LYS A 93 12.28 -8.59 -19.03
N LYS A 94 12.57 -8.77 -17.74
CA LYS A 94 13.91 -8.61 -17.15
C LYS A 94 14.57 -9.94 -16.89
N ASN A 95 13.80 -10.94 -16.47
CA ASN A 95 14.28 -12.24 -16.03
C ASN A 95 13.44 -13.36 -16.65
N ASP A 96 14.11 -14.38 -17.16
CA ASP A 96 13.48 -15.57 -17.78
C ASP A 96 12.88 -16.52 -16.73
N LYS A 97 13.19 -16.31 -15.44
CA LYS A 97 12.68 -17.12 -14.31
C LYS A 97 12.27 -16.24 -13.14
N VAL A 98 11.08 -16.49 -12.60
CA VAL A 98 10.53 -15.73 -11.48
C VAL A 98 10.32 -16.64 -10.28
N VAL A 99 11.19 -16.51 -9.27
CA VAL A 99 11.09 -17.26 -8.02
C VAL A 99 10.69 -16.35 -6.87
N LEU A 100 9.55 -16.65 -6.24
CA LEU A 100 8.96 -15.79 -5.20
C LEU A 100 8.69 -16.58 -3.92
N SER A 101 9.09 -16.00 -2.79
CA SER A 101 8.74 -16.52 -1.45
C SER A 101 7.35 -16.03 -1.02
N LEU A 102 6.75 -16.70 -0.03
CA LEU A 102 5.45 -16.29 0.51
C LEU A 102 5.46 -14.84 1.01
N SER A 103 6.48 -14.44 1.76
CA SER A 103 6.58 -13.06 2.25
C SER A 103 6.68 -12.06 1.08
N LYS A 104 7.43 -12.40 0.02
CA LYS A 104 7.56 -11.52 -1.15
C LYS A 104 6.21 -11.40 -1.89
N LEU A 105 5.47 -12.50 -2.06
CA LEU A 105 4.13 -12.49 -2.66
C LEU A 105 3.14 -11.65 -1.84
N ILE A 106 3.09 -11.83 -0.52
CA ILE A 106 2.20 -11.05 0.36
C ILE A 106 2.48 -9.54 0.24
N ASN A 107 3.77 -9.15 0.19
CA ASN A 107 4.16 -7.75 0.04
C ASN A 107 3.84 -7.21 -1.37
N ILE A 108 4.14 -7.94 -2.44
CA ILE A 108 3.81 -7.54 -3.84
C ILE A 108 2.31 -7.31 -4.00
N LEU A 109 1.50 -8.19 -3.41
CA LEU A 109 0.04 -8.11 -3.47
C LEU A 109 -0.55 -7.00 -2.58
N GLY A 110 0.28 -6.31 -1.79
CA GLY A 110 -0.19 -5.27 -0.86
C GLY A 110 -1.10 -5.81 0.25
N MET A 111 -1.05 -7.11 0.54
CA MET A 111 -1.88 -7.72 1.59
C MET A 111 -1.43 -7.30 2.99
N VAL A 112 -0.17 -6.87 3.12
CA VAL A 112 0.42 -6.39 4.36
C VAL A 112 1.34 -5.20 4.09
N ASN A 113 1.58 -4.40 5.11
CA ASN A 113 2.59 -3.33 5.07
C ASN A 113 3.99 -3.86 5.45
N ASN A 114 5.00 -3.01 5.28
CA ASN A 114 6.38 -3.34 5.62
C ASN A 114 6.57 -3.70 7.10
N THR A 115 5.81 -3.05 7.99
CA THR A 115 5.84 -3.30 9.44
C THR A 115 5.47 -4.74 9.77
N TYR A 116 4.49 -5.34 9.08
CA TYR A 116 4.07 -6.72 9.29
C TYR A 116 5.23 -7.71 9.12
N SER A 117 6.05 -7.51 8.08
CA SER A 117 7.22 -8.35 7.83
C SER A 117 8.24 -8.26 8.97
N VAL A 118 8.54 -7.05 9.44
CA VAL A 118 9.47 -6.81 10.57
C VAL A 118 8.93 -7.40 11.88
N ALA A 119 7.67 -7.12 12.18
CA ALA A 119 6.97 -7.54 13.37
C ALA A 119 6.87 -9.07 13.49
N ASN A 120 6.76 -9.78 12.36
CA ASN A 120 6.76 -11.24 12.36
C ASN A 120 8.09 -11.84 12.87
N TYR A 121 9.23 -11.18 12.68
CA TYR A 121 10.51 -11.65 13.21
C TYR A 121 10.75 -11.19 14.66
N LYS A 122 10.14 -10.08 15.06
CA LYS A 122 10.29 -9.42 16.37
C LYS A 122 9.00 -9.45 17.20
N LYS A 123 8.38 -10.64 17.31
CA LYS A 123 7.11 -10.82 18.02
C LYS A 123 7.17 -10.44 19.51
N PRO A 124 8.23 -10.79 20.27
CA PRO A 124 8.36 -10.35 21.67
C PRO A 124 8.42 -8.83 21.82
N GLU A 125 9.18 -8.15 20.96
CA GLU A 125 9.32 -6.70 20.97
C GLU A 125 8.01 -6.01 20.56
N LEU A 126 7.27 -6.58 19.61
CA LEU A 126 5.93 -6.10 19.25
C LEU A 126 4.95 -6.24 20.42
N ALA A 127 5.02 -7.35 21.16
CA ALA A 127 4.18 -7.60 22.33
C ALA A 127 4.39 -6.52 23.41
N GLN A 128 5.65 -6.15 23.64
CA GLN A 128 6.02 -5.08 24.55
C GLN A 128 5.56 -3.71 24.05
N LEU A 129 5.83 -3.38 22.78
CA LEU A 129 5.50 -2.08 22.19
C LEU A 129 3.99 -1.80 22.17
N LEU A 130 3.18 -2.82 21.88
CA LEU A 130 1.72 -2.68 21.78
C LEU A 130 1.00 -3.03 23.09
N HIS A 131 1.72 -3.49 24.12
CA HIS A 131 1.16 -4.03 25.35
C HIS A 131 0.13 -5.16 25.13
N ILE A 132 0.41 -6.05 24.18
CA ILE A 132 -0.46 -7.19 23.82
C ILE A 132 0.20 -8.51 24.26
N ASN A 133 -0.61 -9.47 24.69
CA ASN A 133 -0.12 -10.80 25.04
C ASN A 133 0.60 -11.49 23.86
N LEU A 134 1.80 -12.03 24.13
CA LEU A 134 2.64 -12.69 23.14
C LEU A 134 1.94 -13.87 22.44
N VAL A 135 1.12 -14.64 23.16
CA VAL A 135 0.34 -15.76 22.61
C VAL A 135 -0.65 -15.25 21.55
N SER A 136 -1.32 -14.12 21.81
CA SER A 136 -2.24 -13.49 20.87
C SER A 136 -1.53 -13.04 19.60
N ILE A 137 -0.33 -12.47 19.72
CA ILE A 137 0.50 -12.10 18.56
C ILE A 137 0.91 -13.33 17.76
N HIS A 138 1.33 -14.41 18.42
CA HIS A 138 1.65 -15.67 17.75
C HIS A 138 0.45 -16.24 16.99
N TYR A 139 -0.72 -16.28 17.62
CA TYR A 139 -1.96 -16.74 17.00
C TYR A 139 -2.33 -15.88 15.78
N PHE A 140 -2.26 -14.55 15.91
CA PHE A 140 -2.54 -13.62 14.82
C PHE A 140 -1.66 -13.88 13.61
N PHE A 141 -0.33 -13.95 13.78
CA PHE A 141 0.60 -14.17 12.66
C PHE A 141 0.44 -15.56 12.04
N ASN A 142 0.18 -16.61 12.83
CA ASN A 142 -0.04 -17.95 12.29
C ASN A 142 -1.33 -18.02 11.46
N THR A 143 -2.42 -17.44 11.97
CA THR A 143 -3.73 -17.46 11.32
C THR A 143 -3.69 -16.63 10.03
N SER A 144 -3.27 -15.36 10.12
CA SER A 144 -3.20 -14.46 8.97
C SER A 144 -2.28 -14.99 7.87
N ARG A 145 -1.10 -15.50 8.22
CA ARG A 145 -0.16 -16.06 7.23
C ARG A 145 -0.68 -17.33 6.56
N THR A 146 -1.45 -18.15 7.29
CA THR A 146 -2.11 -19.33 6.72
C THR A 146 -3.20 -18.91 5.74
N GLU A 147 -4.02 -17.93 6.11
CA GLU A 147 -5.05 -17.38 5.22
C GLU A 147 -4.45 -16.75 3.96
N PHE A 148 -3.40 -15.92 4.11
CA PHE A 148 -2.71 -15.34 2.95
C PHE A 148 -2.12 -16.41 2.04
N LYS A 149 -1.50 -17.45 2.60
CA LYS A 149 -1.00 -18.59 1.82
C LYS A 149 -2.13 -19.27 1.04
N ASN A 150 -3.27 -19.53 1.68
CA ASN A 150 -4.42 -20.17 1.04
C ASN A 150 -4.99 -19.29 -0.09
N ILE A 151 -5.10 -17.98 0.12
CA ILE A 151 -5.56 -17.02 -0.89
C ILE A 151 -4.61 -17.02 -2.09
N ILE A 152 -3.30 -16.91 -1.86
CA ILE A 152 -2.27 -16.91 -2.90
C ILE A 152 -2.28 -18.22 -3.69
N GLN A 153 -2.37 -19.36 -3.01
CA GLN A 153 -2.44 -20.67 -3.67
C GLN A 153 -3.66 -20.80 -4.57
N ARG A 154 -4.82 -20.28 -4.14
CA ARG A 154 -6.03 -20.25 -5.00
C ARG A 154 -5.84 -19.34 -6.22
N ALA A 155 -5.23 -18.16 -6.03
CA ALA A 155 -4.97 -17.23 -7.14
C ALA A 155 -3.98 -17.83 -8.17
N LEU A 156 -2.89 -18.44 -7.71
CA LEU A 156 -1.92 -19.15 -8.55
C LEU A 156 -2.59 -20.30 -9.30
N LYS A 157 -3.34 -21.17 -8.61
CA LYS A 157 -4.07 -22.28 -9.23
C LYS A 157 -5.04 -21.80 -10.31
N ASN A 158 -5.72 -20.68 -10.10
CA ASN A 158 -6.60 -20.12 -11.11
C ASN A 158 -5.83 -19.58 -12.34
N LEU A 159 -4.61 -19.07 -12.17
CA LEU A 159 -3.74 -18.70 -13.29
C LEU A 159 -3.19 -19.92 -14.02
N GLU A 160 -2.89 -21.02 -13.30
CA GLU A 160 -2.54 -22.32 -13.89
C GLU A 160 -3.71 -22.89 -14.71
N ASN A 161 -4.93 -22.84 -14.18
CA ASN A 161 -6.13 -23.29 -14.89
C ASN A 161 -6.40 -22.48 -16.17
N LYS A 162 -5.95 -21.22 -16.22
CA LYS A 162 -6.00 -20.37 -17.42
C LYS A 162 -4.79 -20.57 -18.34
N SER A 163 -3.90 -21.50 -18.02
CA SER A 163 -2.64 -21.77 -18.74
C SER A 163 -1.72 -20.55 -18.90
N VAL A 164 -1.76 -19.63 -17.93
CA VAL A 164 -0.90 -18.42 -17.93
C VAL A 164 0.49 -18.73 -17.38
N LEU A 165 0.56 -19.55 -16.33
CA LEU A 165 1.79 -19.94 -15.66
C LEU A 165 1.70 -21.37 -15.12
N THR A 166 2.85 -21.91 -14.70
CA THR A 166 2.96 -23.12 -13.87
C THR A 166 3.71 -22.77 -12.59
N ALA A 167 3.13 -23.08 -11.42
CA ALA A 167 3.67 -22.73 -10.11
C ALA A 167 4.22 -23.96 -9.38
N ASN A 168 5.52 -24.20 -9.53
CA ASN A 168 6.21 -25.31 -8.88
C ASN A 168 6.70 -24.91 -7.48
N LYS A 169 6.53 -25.79 -6.50
CA LYS A 169 7.15 -25.60 -5.18
C LYS A 169 8.62 -25.98 -5.27
N THR A 170 9.50 -25.09 -4.83
CA THR A 170 10.95 -25.31 -4.80
C THR A 170 11.55 -24.81 -3.50
N PHE A 171 12.84 -25.08 -3.29
CA PHE A 171 13.62 -24.50 -2.20
C PHE A 171 14.63 -23.48 -2.74
N ILE A 172 14.91 -22.47 -1.93
CA ILE A 172 16.02 -21.56 -2.13
C ILE A 172 17.02 -21.82 -1.02
N VAL A 173 18.28 -22.02 -1.40
CA VAL A 173 19.42 -22.12 -0.48
C VAL A 173 20.20 -20.82 -0.50
N GLY A 174 20.76 -20.44 0.64
CA GLY A 174 21.54 -19.22 0.77
C GLY A 174 22.70 -19.31 1.73
N LYS A 175 23.72 -18.49 1.47
CA LYS A 175 24.92 -18.34 2.30
C LYS A 175 24.98 -16.94 2.90
N ILE A 176 25.29 -16.85 4.19
CA ILE A 176 25.39 -15.59 4.95
C ILE A 176 26.86 -15.30 5.23
N ASN A 177 27.27 -14.06 5.00
CA ASN A 177 28.53 -13.57 5.54
C ASN A 177 28.37 -13.34 7.04
N LYS A 178 28.88 -14.28 7.85
CA LYS A 178 28.80 -14.21 9.33
C LYS A 178 29.43 -12.94 9.92
N ARG A 179 30.36 -12.27 9.22
CA ARG A 179 31.00 -11.02 9.68
C ARG A 179 30.16 -9.77 9.40
N LYS A 180 29.45 -9.71 8.27
CA LYS A 180 28.65 -8.52 7.87
C LYS A 180 27.14 -8.72 8.05
N LYS A 181 26.68 -9.92 8.44
CA LYS A 181 25.25 -10.32 8.47
C LYS A 181 24.53 -10.07 7.14
N THR A 182 25.25 -10.04 6.04
CA THR A 182 24.72 -9.86 4.69
C THR A 182 24.64 -11.18 3.96
N ILE A 183 23.63 -11.32 3.09
CA ILE A 183 23.45 -12.53 2.29
C ILE A 183 24.41 -12.46 1.10
N LEU A 184 25.29 -13.45 0.97
CA LEU A 184 26.30 -13.51 -0.10
C LEU A 184 25.67 -13.98 -1.40
N THR A 185 24.97 -15.12 -1.34
CA THR A 185 24.36 -15.75 -2.51
C THR A 185 23.03 -16.38 -2.11
N LYS A 186 22.07 -16.33 -3.04
CA LYS A 186 20.82 -17.10 -3.00
C LYS A 186 20.65 -17.77 -4.35
N ARG A 187 20.32 -19.05 -4.35
CA ARG A 187 19.99 -19.76 -5.58
C ARG A 187 18.89 -20.78 -5.37
N GLN A 188 18.19 -21.09 -6.45
CA GLN A 188 17.27 -22.20 -6.51
C GLN A 188 18.05 -23.52 -6.38
N VAL A 189 17.45 -24.49 -5.69
CA VAL A 189 18.03 -25.84 -5.56
C VAL A 189 17.92 -26.62 -6.87
N THR A 190 18.89 -27.50 -7.12
CA THR A 190 18.80 -28.50 -8.19
C THR A 190 17.84 -29.63 -7.79
N ARG A 191 17.50 -30.51 -8.73
CA ARG A 191 16.61 -31.66 -8.47
C ARG A 191 17.20 -32.62 -7.44
N GLU A 192 18.52 -32.82 -7.44
CA GLU A 192 19.21 -33.70 -6.49
C GLU A 192 19.25 -33.08 -5.10
N GLU A 193 19.57 -31.79 -5.01
CA GLU A 193 19.55 -31.03 -3.77
C GLU A 193 18.15 -30.97 -3.16
N HIS A 194 17.12 -30.88 -4.00
CA HIS A 194 15.73 -30.94 -3.54
C HIS A 194 15.39 -32.30 -2.92
N LYS A 195 15.90 -33.42 -3.46
CA LYS A 195 15.71 -34.75 -2.86
C LYS A 195 16.47 -34.85 -1.54
N LEU A 196 17.73 -34.39 -1.53
CA LEU A 196 18.56 -34.37 -0.32
C LEU A 196 17.85 -33.67 0.84
N ILE A 197 17.32 -32.45 0.62
CA ILE A 197 16.58 -31.73 1.66
C ILE A 197 15.38 -32.54 2.17
N LEU A 198 14.61 -33.17 1.27
CA LEU A 198 13.45 -33.98 1.68
C LEU A 198 13.84 -35.22 2.48
N ASP A 199 14.89 -35.92 2.05
CA ASP A 199 15.37 -37.13 2.70
C ASP A 199 15.96 -36.82 4.08
N THR A 200 16.75 -35.74 4.18
CA THR A 200 17.26 -35.23 5.46
C THR A 200 16.14 -34.78 6.39
N GLU A 201 15.15 -34.00 5.90
CA GLU A 201 13.99 -33.61 6.70
C GLU A 201 13.25 -34.84 7.25
N ASN A 202 13.02 -35.86 6.41
CA ASN A 202 12.32 -37.08 6.80
C ASN A 202 13.13 -37.91 7.80
N TYR A 203 14.44 -38.00 7.63
CA TYR A 203 15.33 -38.69 8.56
C TYR A 203 15.30 -38.04 9.94
N VAL A 204 15.50 -36.72 10.02
CA VAL A 204 15.49 -35.99 11.30
C VAL A 204 14.11 -36.03 11.96
N LEU A 205 13.02 -35.98 11.19
CA LEU A 205 11.67 -36.15 11.72
C LEU A 205 11.47 -37.54 12.36
N LYS A 206 11.98 -38.60 11.73
CA LYS A 206 11.93 -39.96 12.26
C LYS A 206 12.77 -40.10 13.53
N ASP A 207 13.99 -39.57 13.54
CA ASP A 207 14.87 -39.57 14.71
C ASP A 207 14.24 -38.85 15.91
N MET A 208 13.59 -37.72 15.66
CA MET A 208 12.85 -36.99 16.69
C MET A 208 11.51 -37.64 17.09
N GLY A 209 11.05 -38.67 16.36
CA GLY A 209 9.75 -39.30 16.56
C GLY A 209 8.56 -38.37 16.30
N LEU A 210 8.70 -37.43 15.35
CA LEU A 210 7.70 -36.38 15.07
C LEU A 210 7.21 -36.45 13.63
N THR A 211 5.95 -36.09 13.42
CA THR A 211 5.46 -35.72 12.08
C THR A 211 5.61 -34.23 11.82
N LYS A 212 5.46 -33.79 10.56
CA LYS A 212 5.42 -32.35 10.22
C LYS A 212 4.30 -31.60 10.95
N LYS A 213 3.18 -32.26 11.25
CA LYS A 213 2.08 -31.67 12.04
C LYS A 213 2.50 -31.50 13.49
N ASP A 214 3.14 -32.51 14.08
CA ASP A 214 3.60 -32.44 15.47
C ASP A 214 4.70 -31.39 15.66
N LEU A 215 5.59 -31.26 14.68
CA LEU A 215 6.62 -30.20 14.66
C LEU A 215 5.99 -28.81 14.72
N PHE A 216 4.89 -28.60 14.01
CA PHE A 216 4.15 -27.33 14.04
C PHE A 216 3.51 -27.08 15.42
N LEU A 217 2.95 -28.11 16.05
CA LEU A 217 2.28 -28.01 17.35
C LEU A 217 3.25 -27.82 18.52
N LYS A 218 4.46 -28.41 18.46
CA LYS A 218 5.47 -28.33 19.53
C LYS A 218 6.21 -26.98 19.62
N GLY A 219 5.94 -26.07 18.69
CA GLY A 219 6.36 -24.67 18.75
C GLY A 219 7.82 -24.39 18.39
N ARG A 220 8.24 -23.13 18.59
CA ARG A 220 9.49 -22.57 18.03
C ARG A 220 10.77 -23.26 18.50
N LYS A 221 10.85 -23.67 19.78
CA LYS A 221 12.08 -24.28 20.33
C LYS A 221 12.39 -25.62 19.65
N VAL A 222 11.38 -26.47 19.50
CA VAL A 222 11.52 -27.78 18.84
C VAL A 222 11.80 -27.59 17.35
N TYR A 223 11.16 -26.62 16.71
CA TYR A 223 11.44 -26.27 15.31
C TYR A 223 12.88 -25.79 15.09
N ASN A 224 13.41 -24.96 15.99
CA ASN A 224 14.81 -24.52 15.90
C ASN A 224 15.77 -25.70 16.01
N LYS A 225 15.54 -26.60 16.98
CA LYS A 225 16.34 -27.82 17.15
C LYS A 225 16.27 -28.72 15.91
N PHE A 226 15.08 -28.90 15.34
CA PHE A 226 14.89 -29.61 14.07
C PHE A 226 15.72 -28.99 12.95
N MET A 227 15.67 -27.66 12.80
CA MET A 227 16.44 -26.97 11.76
C MET A 227 17.95 -27.01 12.00
N GLU A 228 18.40 -26.99 13.25
CA GLU A 228 19.82 -27.19 13.60
C GLU A 228 20.32 -28.57 13.16
N LEU A 229 19.56 -29.63 13.46
CA LEU A 229 19.90 -30.99 13.05
C LEU A 229 19.88 -31.15 11.53
N VAL A 230 18.85 -30.63 10.85
CA VAL A 230 18.78 -30.67 9.38
C VAL A 230 19.95 -29.92 8.76
N ASN A 231 20.26 -28.71 9.22
CA ASN A 231 21.37 -27.92 8.67
C ASN A 231 22.75 -28.54 8.98
N ALA A 232 22.88 -29.36 10.02
CA ALA A 232 24.12 -30.08 10.31
C ALA A 232 24.40 -31.19 9.29
N GLU A 233 23.35 -31.84 8.80
CA GLU A 233 23.42 -32.90 7.79
C GLU A 233 23.46 -32.36 6.35
N LEU A 234 23.05 -31.11 6.12
CA LEU A 234 23.11 -30.46 4.81
C LEU A 234 24.54 -29.95 4.49
N PRO A 235 24.85 -29.72 3.20
CA PRO A 235 26.16 -29.21 2.80
C PRO A 235 26.54 -27.92 3.55
N LYS A 236 27.75 -27.87 4.13
CA LYS A 236 28.28 -26.73 4.92
C LYS A 236 28.33 -25.40 4.17
N GLU A 237 28.13 -25.43 2.87
CA GLU A 237 28.02 -24.25 2.02
C GLU A 237 26.69 -23.52 2.18
N TRP A 238 25.67 -24.18 2.73
CA TRP A 238 24.34 -23.63 2.95
C TRP A 238 24.19 -23.22 4.41
N ASP A 239 23.91 -21.95 4.65
CA ASP A 239 23.62 -21.48 6.01
C ASP A 239 22.11 -21.56 6.33
N PHE A 240 21.27 -21.51 5.30
CA PHE A 240 19.82 -21.62 5.43
C PHE A 240 19.16 -22.03 4.12
N TYR A 241 17.96 -22.63 4.23
CA TYR A 241 17.07 -22.87 3.11
C TYR A 241 15.64 -22.45 3.45
N TYR A 242 14.84 -22.13 2.44
CA TYR A 242 13.42 -21.82 2.60
C TYR A 242 12.60 -22.19 1.37
N SER A 243 11.31 -22.47 1.56
CA SER A 243 10.38 -22.79 0.48
C SER A 243 9.99 -21.55 -0.34
N ALA A 244 9.94 -21.70 -1.66
CA ALA A 244 9.49 -20.68 -2.61
C ALA A 244 8.63 -21.31 -3.72
N TRP A 245 8.00 -20.45 -4.52
CA TRP A 245 7.36 -20.85 -5.78
C TRP A 245 8.27 -20.45 -6.93
N ASP A 246 8.59 -21.43 -7.78
CA ASP A 246 9.17 -21.24 -9.09
C ASP A 246 8.02 -21.08 -10.09
N LEU A 247 7.88 -19.88 -10.65
CA LEU A 247 6.80 -19.51 -11.55
C LEU A 247 7.33 -19.55 -12.99
N ILE A 248 6.91 -20.55 -13.75
CA ILE A 248 7.21 -20.69 -15.18
C ILE A 248 6.09 -19.99 -15.94
N ILE A 249 6.44 -18.94 -16.70
CA ILE A 249 5.47 -18.03 -17.33
C ILE A 249 5.44 -18.26 -18.84
N GLY A 250 4.26 -18.37 -19.43
CA GLY A 250 4.14 -18.38 -20.89
C GLY A 250 4.15 -16.95 -21.45
N ASN A 251 5.15 -16.59 -22.24
CA ASN A 251 5.32 -15.23 -22.79
C ASN A 251 4.07 -14.66 -23.50
N ASN A 252 3.42 -15.46 -24.34
CA ASN A 252 2.19 -15.05 -25.02
C ASN A 252 0.98 -15.06 -24.08
N ALA A 253 0.92 -16.02 -23.16
CA ALA A 253 -0.21 -16.18 -22.25
C ALA A 253 -0.28 -15.03 -21.23
N ILE A 254 0.86 -14.62 -20.66
CA ILE A 254 0.93 -13.49 -19.74
C ILE A 254 0.60 -12.17 -20.45
N LYS A 255 1.04 -12.01 -21.70
CA LYS A 255 0.71 -10.82 -22.51
C LYS A 255 -0.80 -10.70 -22.74
N ASN A 256 -1.46 -11.81 -23.07
CA ASN A 256 -2.91 -11.83 -23.27
C ASN A 256 -3.68 -11.48 -21.99
N GLU A 257 -3.31 -12.08 -20.85
CA GLU A 257 -3.97 -11.77 -19.58
C GLU A 257 -3.65 -10.32 -19.14
N TYR A 258 -2.44 -9.82 -19.39
CA TYR A 258 -2.09 -8.42 -19.16
C TYR A 258 -2.95 -7.46 -19.99
N THR A 259 -3.19 -7.75 -21.27
CA THR A 259 -4.13 -6.97 -22.10
C THR A 259 -5.55 -6.99 -21.54
N ARG A 260 -5.99 -8.12 -20.97
CA ARG A 260 -7.30 -8.21 -20.29
C ARG A 260 -7.36 -7.34 -19.05
N VAL A 261 -6.28 -7.30 -18.25
CA VAL A 261 -6.16 -6.40 -17.09
C VAL A 261 -6.20 -4.93 -17.52
N LEU A 262 -5.50 -4.57 -18.59
CA LEU A 262 -5.54 -3.21 -19.14
C LEU A 262 -6.95 -2.83 -19.64
N ALA A 263 -7.68 -3.78 -20.24
CA ALA A 263 -9.06 -3.57 -20.64
C ALA A 263 -9.98 -3.30 -19.43
N LYS A 264 -9.81 -4.05 -18.32
CA LYS A 264 -10.51 -3.77 -17.06
C LYS A 264 -10.18 -2.37 -16.52
N LYS A 265 -8.90 -1.99 -16.54
CA LYS A 265 -8.45 -0.64 -16.11
C LYS A 265 -9.13 0.46 -16.93
N LYS A 266 -9.22 0.28 -18.26
CA LYS A 266 -9.92 1.20 -19.16
C LYS A 266 -11.42 1.27 -18.86
N GLN A 267 -12.08 0.14 -18.65
CA GLN A 267 -13.50 0.10 -18.27
C GLN A 267 -13.78 0.84 -16.95
N LEU A 268 -12.88 0.74 -15.97
CA LEU A 268 -12.99 1.49 -14.72
C LEU A 268 -12.87 2.99 -14.97
N ASN A 269 -11.90 3.43 -15.79
CA ASN A 269 -11.74 4.82 -16.18
C ASN A 269 -13.00 5.36 -16.87
N ASP A 270 -13.57 4.62 -17.82
CA ASP A 270 -14.81 4.99 -18.51
C ASP A 270 -15.99 5.13 -17.53
N LYS A 271 -16.07 4.28 -16.50
CA LYS A 271 -17.08 4.40 -15.43
C LYS A 271 -16.86 5.66 -14.57
N SER A 272 -15.61 5.98 -14.23
CA SER A 272 -15.26 7.19 -13.49
C SER A 272 -15.62 8.45 -14.28
N ILE A 273 -15.28 8.51 -15.57
CA ILE A 273 -15.66 9.61 -16.47
C ILE A 273 -17.18 9.81 -16.46
N LYS A 274 -17.95 8.74 -16.73
CA LYS A 274 -19.42 8.81 -16.73
C LYS A 274 -20.00 9.30 -15.40
N ARG A 275 -19.39 8.93 -14.28
CA ARG A 275 -19.82 9.40 -12.95
C ARG A 275 -19.56 10.89 -12.77
N LEU A 276 -18.40 11.38 -13.19
CA LEU A 276 -18.05 12.80 -13.11
C LEU A 276 -18.89 13.65 -14.06
N GLU A 277 -19.10 13.19 -15.30
CA GLU A 277 -19.99 13.86 -16.26
C GLU A 277 -21.43 14.03 -15.72
N HIS A 278 -21.89 13.05 -14.94
CA HIS A 278 -23.18 13.14 -14.27
C HIS A 278 -23.17 14.14 -13.11
N ILE A 279 -22.13 14.13 -12.28
CA ILE A 279 -21.98 15.05 -11.12
C ILE A 279 -21.93 16.51 -11.60
N PHE A 280 -21.10 16.78 -12.61
CA PHE A 280 -20.90 18.12 -13.15
C PHE A 280 -21.91 18.51 -14.23
N LYS A 281 -22.87 17.63 -14.56
CA LYS A 281 -23.90 17.84 -15.59
C LYS A 281 -23.33 18.22 -16.97
N THR A 282 -22.09 17.83 -17.27
CA THR A 282 -21.36 18.23 -18.50
C THR A 282 -21.86 17.55 -19.76
N LYS A 283 -22.80 16.59 -19.65
CA LYS A 283 -23.43 15.95 -20.82
C LYS A 283 -24.15 16.93 -21.76
N LEU A 284 -24.54 18.10 -21.27
CA LEU A 284 -25.27 19.13 -22.03
C LEU A 284 -24.35 20.18 -22.67
N ASP A 285 -23.13 20.35 -22.16
CA ASP A 285 -22.16 21.34 -22.66
C ASP A 285 -20.77 20.70 -22.79
N LYS A 286 -20.42 20.31 -24.02
CA LYS A 286 -19.15 19.65 -24.33
C LYS A 286 -17.93 20.58 -24.23
N ASN A 287 -18.15 21.89 -24.15
CA ASN A 287 -17.10 22.91 -24.07
C ASN A 287 -16.90 23.45 -22.65
N SER A 288 -17.59 22.89 -21.65
CA SER A 288 -17.42 23.32 -20.26
C SER A 288 -15.99 23.06 -19.76
N ILE A 289 -15.53 23.92 -18.85
CA ILE A 289 -14.21 23.81 -18.21
C ILE A 289 -14.08 22.45 -17.53
N GLU A 290 -15.15 21.97 -16.91
CA GLU A 290 -15.21 20.67 -16.24
C GLU A 290 -15.03 19.52 -17.23
N GLN A 291 -15.58 19.62 -18.45
CA GLN A 291 -15.37 18.59 -19.47
C GLN A 291 -13.92 18.59 -19.98
N GLN A 292 -13.29 19.77 -20.11
CA GLN A 292 -11.87 19.87 -20.44
C GLN A 292 -11.00 19.23 -19.35
N LEU A 293 -11.28 19.51 -18.07
CA LEU A 293 -10.58 18.90 -16.94
C LEU A 293 -10.80 17.40 -16.85
N ILE A 294 -12.02 16.90 -17.08
CA ILE A 294 -12.30 15.46 -17.15
C ILE A 294 -11.48 14.82 -18.28
N ASN A 295 -11.39 15.47 -19.44
CA ASN A 295 -10.63 14.94 -20.57
C ASN A 295 -9.11 14.93 -20.30
N GLN A 296 -8.55 16.00 -19.76
CA GLN A 296 -7.09 16.13 -19.56
C GLN A 296 -6.58 15.41 -18.30
N LEU A 297 -7.33 15.44 -17.20
CA LEU A 297 -6.85 14.96 -15.90
C LEU A 297 -7.37 13.56 -15.53
N ILE A 298 -8.52 13.14 -16.10
CA ILE A 298 -9.18 11.88 -15.71
C ILE A 298 -9.13 10.87 -16.85
N SER A 299 -9.47 11.25 -18.08
CA SER A 299 -9.53 10.33 -19.22
C SER A 299 -8.16 9.87 -19.66
N PHE A 300 -7.96 8.55 -19.75
CA PHE A 300 -6.71 8.01 -20.30
C PHE A 300 -6.47 8.41 -21.77
N LYS A 301 -7.51 8.80 -22.51
CA LYS A 301 -7.35 9.23 -23.91
C LYS A 301 -6.83 10.66 -24.04
N GLY A 302 -7.04 11.50 -23.03
CA GLY A 302 -6.59 12.89 -23.03
C GLY A 302 -5.37 13.14 -22.17
N TYR A 303 -4.74 12.08 -21.65
CA TYR A 303 -3.50 12.18 -20.89
C TYR A 303 -2.35 12.68 -21.79
N ASP A 304 -1.64 13.69 -21.31
CA ASP A 304 -0.48 14.29 -21.96
C ASP A 304 0.66 14.44 -20.94
N CYS A 305 1.77 13.74 -21.16
CA CYS A 305 2.92 13.75 -20.26
C CYS A 305 3.66 15.10 -20.26
N GLN A 306 3.53 15.92 -21.30
CA GLN A 306 4.18 17.24 -21.37
C GLN A 306 3.59 18.20 -20.34
N ILE A 307 2.30 18.04 -20.01
CA ILE A 307 1.63 18.83 -18.98
C ILE A 307 2.21 18.51 -17.59
N ASP A 308 2.51 17.23 -17.31
CA ASP A 308 3.11 16.81 -16.03
C ASP A 308 4.50 17.43 -15.82
N GLU A 309 5.32 17.46 -16.87
CA GLU A 309 6.66 18.06 -16.85
C GLU A 309 6.58 19.57 -16.63
N ALA A 310 5.74 20.26 -17.41
CA ALA A 310 5.54 21.70 -17.28
C ALA A 310 5.00 22.11 -15.90
N LEU A 311 4.05 21.34 -15.34
CA LEU A 311 3.52 21.56 -13.98
C LEU A 311 4.60 21.41 -12.92
N THR A 312 5.47 20.40 -13.06
CA THR A 312 6.57 20.15 -12.12
C THR A 312 7.60 21.27 -12.14
N GLU A 313 7.93 21.79 -13.32
CA GLU A 313 8.84 22.93 -13.47
C GLU A 313 8.24 24.22 -12.91
N LEU A 314 6.99 24.52 -13.24
CA LEU A 314 6.28 25.70 -12.74
C LEU A 314 6.15 25.67 -11.21
N TYR A 315 5.88 24.50 -10.62
CA TYR A 315 5.84 24.34 -9.16
C TYR A 315 7.19 24.67 -8.52
N LYS A 316 8.31 24.22 -9.11
CA LYS A 316 9.66 24.55 -8.61
C LYS A 316 9.93 26.05 -8.70
N GLN A 317 9.61 26.68 -9.82
CA GLN A 317 9.78 28.11 -10.02
C GLN A 317 8.99 28.93 -8.99
N ASN A 318 7.70 28.63 -8.81
CA ASN A 318 6.85 29.33 -7.83
C ASN A 318 7.34 29.14 -6.40
N LYS A 319 7.83 27.93 -6.07
CA LYS A 319 8.40 27.64 -4.75
C LYS A 319 9.66 28.50 -4.51
N ASP A 320 10.54 28.59 -5.50
CA ASP A 320 11.75 29.40 -5.41
C ASP A 320 11.43 30.90 -5.30
N GLU A 321 10.43 31.39 -6.03
CA GLU A 321 9.94 32.76 -5.92
C GLU A 321 9.35 33.08 -4.54
N TYR A 322 8.53 32.19 -4.00
CA TYR A 322 7.96 32.34 -2.66
C TYR A 322 9.04 32.42 -1.57
N TYR A 323 10.07 31.57 -1.62
CA TYR A 323 11.17 31.66 -0.65
C TYR A 323 12.04 32.91 -0.85
N LYS A 324 12.20 33.40 -2.08
CA LYS A 324 12.87 34.69 -2.34
C LYS A 324 12.09 35.86 -1.75
N SER A 325 10.77 35.92 -1.95
CA SER A 325 9.94 37.01 -1.39
C SER A 325 9.96 37.01 0.15
N LEU A 326 9.92 35.83 0.77
CA LEU A 326 9.94 35.68 2.22
C LEU A 326 11.30 36.10 2.82
N ASN A 327 12.40 35.81 2.12
CA ASN A 327 13.74 36.29 2.49
C ASN A 327 13.86 37.81 2.35
N ASP A 328 13.29 38.40 1.30
CA ASP A 328 13.33 39.85 1.09
C ASP A 328 12.43 40.63 2.07
N GLU A 329 11.30 40.06 2.50
CA GLU A 329 10.50 40.59 3.61
C GLU A 329 11.26 40.50 4.94
N GLY A 330 11.93 39.37 5.21
CA GLY A 330 12.80 39.21 6.38
C GLY A 330 13.90 40.27 6.45
N LYS A 331 14.57 40.57 5.33
CA LYS A 331 15.56 41.65 5.24
C LYS A 331 14.98 43.03 5.53
N LYS A 332 13.75 43.32 5.06
CA LYS A 332 13.07 44.60 5.32
C LYS A 332 12.74 44.77 6.80
N ILE A 333 12.31 43.70 7.48
CA ILE A 333 12.04 43.71 8.93
C ILE A 333 13.33 43.99 9.72
N VAL A 334 14.42 43.27 9.41
CA VAL A 334 15.72 43.48 10.06
C VAL A 334 16.23 44.91 9.85
N ALA A 335 16.12 45.45 8.64
CA ALA A 335 16.50 46.83 8.35
C ALA A 335 15.64 47.86 9.11
N ALA A 336 14.34 47.61 9.29
CA ALA A 336 13.46 48.45 10.09
C ALA A 336 13.81 48.39 11.59
N SER A 337 14.11 47.20 12.12
CA SER A 337 14.54 47.01 13.52
C SER A 337 15.85 47.75 13.82
N HIS A 338 16.85 47.64 12.94
CA HIS A 338 18.12 48.37 13.10
C HIS A 338 17.91 49.90 13.09
N LYS A 339 16.93 50.39 12.32
CA LYS A 339 16.58 51.82 12.28
C LYS A 339 15.90 52.29 13.57
N ILE A 340 15.03 51.46 14.15
CA ILE A 340 14.40 51.71 15.46
C ILE A 340 15.46 51.68 16.56
N GLU A 341 16.36 50.70 16.55
CA GLU A 341 17.45 50.57 17.53
C GLU A 341 18.44 51.73 17.45
N GLN A 342 18.75 52.24 16.25
CA GLN A 342 19.52 53.48 16.09
C GLN A 342 18.78 54.69 16.67
N ILE A 343 17.49 54.87 16.35
CA ILE A 343 16.69 55.98 16.91
C ILE A 343 16.62 55.88 18.45
N GLN A 344 16.51 54.67 18.98
CA GLN A 344 16.44 54.44 20.42
C GLN A 344 17.79 54.69 21.10
N ASN A 345 18.91 54.24 20.52
CA ASN A 345 20.26 54.57 20.99
C ASN A 345 20.54 56.08 20.92
N ASP A 346 20.13 56.76 19.84
CA ASP A 346 20.28 58.21 19.68
C ASP A 346 19.41 58.98 20.70
N TYR A 347 18.24 58.44 21.08
CA TYR A 347 17.37 59.01 22.09
C TYR A 347 17.88 58.78 23.52
N GLU A 348 18.31 57.57 23.86
CA GLU A 348 18.80 57.20 25.19
C GLU A 348 20.15 57.87 25.53
N ASN A 349 20.99 58.17 24.54
CA ASN A 349 22.25 58.88 24.72
C ASN A 349 22.13 60.42 24.63
N LYS A 350 20.92 60.96 24.50
CA LYS A 350 20.71 62.40 24.30
C LYS A 350 20.96 63.26 25.56
N ASP A 351 20.91 62.65 26.74
CA ASP A 351 21.10 63.29 28.06
C ASP A 351 22.44 62.93 28.74
N ASN A 352 23.33 62.23 28.03
CA ASN A 352 24.66 61.91 28.56
C ASN A 352 25.58 63.14 28.44
N CYS A 353 25.69 63.92 29.51
CA CYS A 353 26.71 64.95 29.65
C CYS A 353 28.02 64.26 30.00
N GLU A 354 29.03 64.32 29.11
CA GLU A 354 30.34 63.75 29.43
C GLU A 354 30.87 64.31 30.75
N LEU A 355 31.42 63.45 31.61
CA LEU A 355 31.91 63.84 32.93
C LEU A 355 32.89 65.02 32.85
N ARG A 356 33.66 65.10 31.76
CA ARG A 356 34.57 66.21 31.46
C ARG A 356 33.83 67.55 31.30
N ASP A 357 32.71 67.56 30.59
CA ASP A 357 31.90 68.75 30.35
C ASP A 357 31.11 69.15 31.61
N TYR A 358 30.59 68.17 32.36
CA TYR A 358 29.97 68.41 33.66
C TYR A 358 30.98 69.00 34.66
N MET A 359 32.20 68.44 34.75
CA MET A 359 33.25 68.93 35.64
C MET A 359 33.73 70.33 35.22
N LYS A 360 33.92 70.60 33.92
CA LYS A 360 34.23 71.94 33.41
C LYS A 360 33.17 72.96 33.83
N TYR A 361 31.89 72.63 33.66
CA TYR A 361 30.79 73.52 34.02
C TYR A 361 30.67 73.72 35.54
N LYS A 362 30.76 72.64 36.33
CA LYS A 362 30.73 72.69 37.80
C LYS A 362 31.86 73.58 38.33
N ASN A 363 33.08 73.40 37.84
CA ASN A 363 34.23 74.20 38.29
C ASN A 363 34.11 75.68 37.90
N LYS A 364 33.61 75.96 36.69
CA LYS A 364 33.27 77.32 36.25
C LYS A 364 32.25 78.01 37.16
N ILE A 365 31.35 77.26 37.80
CA ILE A 365 30.37 77.82 38.75
C ILE A 365 30.98 77.99 40.15
N THR A 366 31.74 77.02 40.66
CA THR A 366 32.30 77.10 42.03
C THR A 366 33.44 78.10 42.18
N ASN A 367 34.19 78.40 41.13
CA ASN A 367 35.36 79.30 41.19
C ASN A 367 35.14 80.60 40.41
N ARG A 368 33.94 81.19 40.48
CA ARG A 368 33.56 82.39 39.70
C ARG A 368 34.43 83.66 39.91
N ASP A 369 35.24 83.74 40.97
CA ASP A 369 36.03 84.95 41.27
C ASP A 369 37.55 84.74 41.42
N LYS A 370 38.13 83.59 41.03
CA LYS A 370 39.60 83.42 41.04
C LYS A 370 40.08 82.50 39.89
N TYR A 371 40.72 83.14 38.90
CA TYR A 371 41.60 82.60 37.85
C TYR A 371 41.04 81.45 36.97
N ASP A 372 40.82 81.73 35.69
CA ASP A 372 40.77 80.71 34.63
C ASP A 372 42.12 79.98 34.61
N LEU A 373 42.18 78.82 35.26
CA LEU A 373 43.39 77.99 35.32
C LEU A 373 43.64 77.35 33.93
N PRO A 374 44.89 77.37 33.42
CA PRO A 374 45.24 76.79 32.12
C PRO A 374 44.89 75.30 32.01
N ASP A 375 44.64 74.81 30.79
CA ASP A 375 44.26 73.42 30.51
C ASP A 375 45.22 72.37 31.12
N ASP A 376 46.50 72.73 31.27
CA ASP A 376 47.54 71.89 31.87
C ASP A 376 47.29 71.57 33.35
N TYR A 377 46.62 72.45 34.09
CA TYR A 377 46.22 72.21 35.48
C TYR A 377 45.23 71.03 35.59
N TRP A 378 44.26 70.95 34.67
CA TRP A 378 43.27 69.88 34.66
C TRP A 378 43.90 68.54 34.30
N ASN A 379 44.82 68.54 33.33
CA ASN A 379 45.54 67.31 32.96
C ASN A 379 46.39 66.77 34.12
N SER A 380 47.02 67.66 34.91
CA SER A 380 47.75 67.29 36.13
C SER A 380 46.81 66.74 37.22
N LEU A 381 45.66 67.38 37.46
CA LEU A 381 44.70 66.96 38.47
C LEU A 381 44.07 65.59 38.15
N PHE A 382 43.74 65.33 36.88
CA PHE A 382 43.19 64.03 36.47
C PHE A 382 44.25 62.91 36.57
N GLN A 383 45.53 63.20 36.30
CA GLN A 383 46.61 62.25 36.56
C GLN A 383 46.78 61.94 38.06
N GLU A 384 46.62 62.92 38.95
CA GLU A 384 46.72 62.69 40.40
C GLU A 384 45.53 61.89 40.96
N ILE A 385 44.33 62.08 40.42
CA ILE A 385 43.13 61.32 40.83
C ILE A 385 43.20 59.86 40.35
N ASP A 386 43.72 59.61 39.14
CA ASP A 386 43.95 58.25 38.62
C ASP A 386 45.11 57.51 39.34
N ILE A 387 45.91 58.20 40.17
CA ILE A 387 46.97 57.59 40.99
C ILE A 387 46.48 57.31 42.43
N MET A 388 45.36 57.91 42.88
CA MET A 388 44.79 57.73 44.22
C MET A 388 43.46 56.93 44.25
N GLY A 389 42.96 56.48 43.10
CA GLY A 389 41.91 55.47 42.96
C GLY A 389 42.46 54.18 42.37
#